data_AF-A0A3D2JDS7-F1
#
_entry.id   AF-A0A3D2JDS7-F1
#
_cell.length_a   1.000
_cell.length_b   1.000
_cell.length_c   1.000
_cell.angle_alpha   90.00
_cell.angle_beta   90.00
_cell.angle_gamma   90.00
#
_symmetry.space_group_name_H-M   'P 1'
#
loop_
_entity.id
_entity.type
_entity.pdbx_description
1 polymer ?
#
loop_
_entity_poly.entity_id
_entity_poly.type
_entity_poly.pdbx_seq_one_letter_code
_entity_poly.pdbx_strand_id
1 'polypeptide(L)' 'TGNLDARNGENVLRLIADLRDRTGKTFIIATHDPNVAAHADRAIR' A
#
# COMPACT_ATOMS: atom_id res chain seq x y z
N THR A 1 6.02 13.87 6.94
CA THR A 1 6.81 13.08 7.91
C THR A 1 6.57 11.60 7.66
N GLY A 2 7.06 11.10 6.52
CA GLY A 2 6.95 9.70 6.13
C GLY A 2 8.21 8.97 6.57
N ASN A 3 8.20 8.41 7.78
CA ASN A 3 9.30 7.58 8.27
C ASN A 3 9.05 6.10 7.96
N LEU A 4 8.34 5.83 6.88
CA LEU A 4 8.17 4.49 6.33
C LEU A 4 9.41 4.23 5.49
N ASP A 5 10.50 3.81 6.14
CA ASP A 5 11.69 3.29 5.46
C ASP A 5 11.23 2.34 4.35
N ALA A 6 11.81 2.44 3.15
CA ALA A 6 11.33 1.71 1.97
C ALA A 6 11.12 0.19 2.23
N ARG A 7 11.98 -0.42 3.07
CA ARG A 7 11.83 -1.81 3.55
C ARG A 7 10.61 -2.04 4.43
N ASN A 8 10.28 -1.10 5.31
CA ASN A 8 9.07 -1.18 6.13
C ASN A 8 7.82 -0.93 5.28
N GLY A 9 7.90 -0.07 4.27
CA GLY A 9 6.80 0.19 3.34
C GLY A 9 6.37 -1.04 2.56
N GLU A 10 7.33 -1.80 2.05
CA GLU A 10 7.06 -3.04 1.30
C GLU A 10 6.38 -4.10 2.17
N ASN A 11 6.83 -4.27 3.42
CA ASN A 11 6.21 -5.22 4.35
C ASN A 11 4.77 -4.85 4.71
N VAL A 12 4.48 -3.56 4.88
CA VAL A 12 3.11 -3.07 5.12
C VAL A 12 2.22 -3.32 3.91
N LEU A 13 2.71 -3.03 2.70
CA LEU A 13 1.97 -3.28 1.47
C LEU A 13 1.66 -4.78 1.28
N ARG A 14 2.62 -5.65 1.59
CA ARG A 14 2.43 -7.10 1.54
C ARG A 14 1.35 -7.57 2.53
N LEU A 15 1.34 -7.01 3.75
CA LEU A 15 0.30 -7.31 4.74
C LEU A 15 -1.08 -6.85 4.28
N ILE A 16 -1.17 -5.64 3.70
CA ILE A 16 -2.43 -5.11 3.17
C ILE A 16 -2.96 -6.02 2.04
N ALA A 17 -2.08 -6.50 1.16
CA ALA A 17 -2.44 -7.43 0.10
C ALA A 17 -2.98 -8.77 0.66
N ASP A 18 -2.29 -9.37 1.63
CA ASP A 18 -2.76 -10.61 2.28
C ASP A 18 -4.14 -10.43 2.94
N LEU A 19 -4.35 -9.30 3.64
CA LEU A 19 -5.63 -9.01 4.26
C LEU A 19 -6.73 -8.79 3.22
N ARG A 20 -6.44 -8.14 2.10
CA ARG A 20 -7.38 -7.99 0.98
C ARG A 20 -7.81 -9.35 0.46
N ASP A 21 -6.85 -10.23 0.18
CA ASP A 21 -7.12 -11.56 -0.40
C ASP A 21 -7.94 -12.43 0.55
N ARG A 22 -7.63 -12.37 1.86
CA ARG A 22 -8.31 -13.18 2.87
C ARG A 22 -9.69 -12.66 3.26
N THR A 23 -9.91 -11.34 3.18
CA THR A 23 -11.13 -10.72 3.73
C THR A 23 -12.06 -10.13 2.67
N GLY A 24 -11.61 -10.02 1.42
CA GLY A 24 -12.34 -9.36 0.32
C GLY A 24 -12.57 -7.86 0.56
N LYS A 25 -11.85 -7.24 1.50
CA LYS A 25 -12.02 -5.82 1.84
C LYS A 25 -11.25 -4.91 0.89
N THR A 26 -11.78 -3.71 0.69
CA THR A 26 -11.11 -2.64 -0.06
C THR A 26 -10.25 -1.80 0.87
N PHE A 27 -9.01 -1.52 0.46
CA PHE A 27 -8.07 -0.67 1.19
C PHE A 27 -7.79 0.60 0.38
N ILE A 28 -7.77 1.75 1.06
CA ILE A 28 -7.41 3.04 0.47
C ILE A 28 -6.12 3.51 1.12
N ILE A 29 -5.11 3.81 0.30
CA ILE A 29 -3.79 4.27 0.75
C ILE A 29 -3.57 5.69 0.23
N ALA A 30 -3.36 6.64 1.14
CA ALA A 30 -2.94 7.99 0.81
C ALA A 30 -1.42 8.07 0.89
N THR A 31 -0.76 8.34 -0.24
CA THR A 31 0.71 8.41 -0.32
C THR A 31 1.14 9.48 -1.32
N HIS A 32 2.31 10.07 -1.06
CA HIS A 32 3.04 10.90 -2.03
C HIS A 32 4.19 10.13 -2.69
N ASP A 33 4.42 8.87 -2.28
CA ASP A 33 5.44 8.01 -2.85
C ASP A 33 4.90 7.29 -4.10
N PRO A 34 5.47 7.53 -5.29
CA PRO A 34 5.04 6.88 -6.52
C PRO A 34 5.26 5.36 -6.51
N ASN A 35 6.25 4.85 -5.76
CA ASN A 35 6.49 3.41 -5.66
C ASN A 35 5.31 2.73 -4.95
N VAL A 36 4.83 3.32 -3.85
CA VAL A 36 3.66 2.81 -3.12
C VAL A 36 2.42 2.87 -4.00
N ALA A 37 2.21 3.97 -4.73
CA ALA A 37 1.08 4.10 -5.64
C ALA A 37 1.08 3.07 -6.78
N ALA A 38 2.26 2.66 -7.27
CA ALA A 38 2.40 1.65 -8.31
C ALA A 38 1.99 0.23 -7.86
N HIS A 39 1.91 -0.03 -6.55
CA HIS A 39 1.43 -1.30 -6.01
C HIS A 39 -0.10 -1.37 -5.89
N ALA A 40 -0.82 -0.24 -6.04
CA ALA A 40 -2.27 -0.22 -5.98
C ALA A 40 -2.90 -0.62 -7.32
N ASP A 41 -4.03 -1.33 -7.30
CA ASP A 41 -4.74 -1.67 -8.56
C ASP A 41 -5.25 -0.43 -9.29
N ARG A 42 -5.47 0.66 -8.56
CA ARG A 42 -5.90 1.95 -9.09
C ARG A 42 -5.22 3.08 -8.33
N ALA A 43 -4.66 4.03 -9.08
CA ALA A 43 -4.16 5.29 -8.55
C ALA A 43 -5.05 6.45 -9.03
N ILE A 44 -5.39 7.36 -8.13
CA ILE A 44 -6.12 8.60 -8.42
C ILE A 44 -5.16 9.76 -8.13
N ARG A 45 -5.10 10.75 -9.02
CA ARG A 45 -4.25 11.94 -8.92
C ARG A 45 -5.09 13.20 -8.85
#